data_AF-A0A545URT9-F1
#
_entry.id   AF-A0A545URT9-F1
#
_cell.length_a   1.000
_cell.length_b   1.000
_cell.length_c   1.000
_cell.angle_alpha   90.00
_cell.angle_beta   90.00
_cell.angle_gamma   90.00
#
_symmetry.space_group_name_H-M   'P 1'
#
loop_
_entity.id
_entity.type
_entity.pdbx_description
1 polymer ?
#
loop_
_entity_poly.entity_id
_entity_poly.type
_entity_poly.pdbx_seq_one_letter_code
_entity_poly.pdbx_strand_id
1 'polypeptide(L)'
;MASTRRINISWPQLNITVTAEMRDDVNPTLIDLLFENLPYRSLQNHALVSGDHLYHLVPAEKLIYAEPDYKVPDRTTEPDGTVFLSGLQHLAVKYGPLTEYLPAAPCGNIVPDDMEKLRTAGRGVWKACNETKQVIEVIVWNADQPKPKGRIPLKLERVGVSPEVQDLVAAIHQETEASWSGISKDLTNVHQGLSPSQAGSKGSYFATMIFMNGEIRPLGYNILNNILKIAATHPNFDLEQLAALYTVLASVPSEFVGYTGAKYLFLAHEAISAMIERSVLLNRNKEDAREDLLAMVSAFAKYVNLLNAQNLHVFPWKHTEEYPISGRS
;
A
#
# COMPACT_ATOMS: atom_id res chain seq x y z
N MET A 1 -12.70 26.98 -18.72
CA MET A 1 -11.33 26.46 -18.53
C MET A 1 -11.41 25.51 -17.36
N ALA A 2 -11.08 24.22 -17.54
CA ALA A 2 -11.03 23.30 -16.41
C ALA A 2 -9.99 23.83 -15.41
N SER A 3 -10.35 23.88 -14.13
CA SER A 3 -9.40 24.21 -13.07
C SER A 3 -8.36 23.09 -13.02
N THR A 4 -7.09 23.38 -13.30
CA THR A 4 -6.03 22.38 -13.21
C THR A 4 -5.46 22.40 -11.80
N ARG A 5 -5.86 21.44 -10.96
CA ARG A 5 -5.24 21.25 -9.65
C ARG A 5 -3.83 20.70 -9.81
N ARG A 6 -2.93 21.05 -8.89
CA ARG A 6 -1.53 20.59 -8.93
C ARG A 6 -1.11 19.96 -7.60
N ILE A 7 -0.25 18.96 -7.68
CA ILE A 7 0.38 18.34 -6.51
C ILE A 7 1.90 18.43 -6.64
N ASN A 8 2.58 18.53 -5.50
CA ASN A 8 4.02 18.32 -5.44
C ASN A 8 4.29 16.94 -4.86
N ILE A 9 5.27 16.24 -5.42
CA ILE A 9 5.76 14.94 -4.98
C ILE A 9 7.24 15.11 -4.64
N SER A 10 7.62 14.91 -3.38
CA SER A 10 9.00 15.09 -2.90
C SER A 10 9.56 13.80 -2.34
N TRP A 11 10.81 13.50 -2.71
CA TRP A 11 11.64 12.44 -2.15
C TRP A 11 12.79 13.08 -1.38
N PRO A 12 12.64 13.35 -0.07
CA PRO A 12 13.59 14.15 0.70
C PRO A 12 15.01 13.55 0.71
N GLN A 13 15.13 12.22 0.79
CA GLN A 13 16.41 11.51 0.81
C GLN A 13 17.19 11.66 -0.49
N LEU A 14 16.51 11.98 -1.60
CA LEU A 14 17.12 12.23 -2.90
C LEU A 14 17.26 13.74 -3.19
N ASN A 15 16.74 14.61 -2.30
CA ASN A 15 16.63 16.05 -2.50
C ASN A 15 15.94 16.43 -3.84
N ILE A 16 14.87 15.70 -4.17
CA ILE A 16 14.10 15.92 -5.40
C ILE A 16 12.64 16.25 -5.05
N THR A 17 12.09 17.22 -5.76
CA THR A 17 10.65 17.52 -5.78
C THR A 17 10.23 17.74 -7.22
N VAL A 18 9.09 17.18 -7.60
CA VAL A 18 8.46 17.37 -8.91
C VAL A 18 7.01 17.83 -8.73
N THR A 19 6.50 18.55 -9.72
CA THR A 19 5.11 19.03 -9.79
C THR A 19 4.33 18.19 -10.79
N ALA A 20 3.12 17.78 -10.44
CA ALA A 20 2.18 17.15 -11.35
C ALA A 20 0.95 18.04 -11.56
N GLU A 21 0.52 18.17 -12.81
CA GLU A 21 -0.76 18.75 -13.20
C GLU A 21 -1.81 17.64 -13.26
N MET A 22 -2.89 17.82 -12.51
CA MET A 22 -3.97 16.84 -12.40
C MET A 22 -5.07 17.14 -13.41
N ARG A 23 -5.54 16.10 -14.09
CA ARG A 23 -6.54 16.16 -15.17
C ARG A 23 -7.94 15.92 -14.62
N ASP A 24 -8.50 16.98 -14.03
CA ASP A 24 -9.85 16.99 -13.44
C ASP A 24 -10.97 16.67 -14.44
N ASP A 25 -10.69 16.77 -15.74
CA ASP A 25 -11.56 16.39 -16.83
C ASP A 25 -11.53 14.89 -17.17
N VAL A 26 -10.55 14.12 -16.68
CA VAL A 26 -10.36 12.71 -17.03
C VAL A 26 -10.80 11.75 -15.92
N ASN A 27 -10.37 12.00 -14.68
CA ASN A 27 -10.71 11.15 -13.53
C ASN A 27 -11.01 12.00 -12.28
N PRO A 28 -12.01 12.91 -12.32
CA PRO A 28 -12.33 13.80 -11.21
C PRO A 28 -12.58 13.06 -9.90
N THR A 29 -13.25 11.90 -9.93
CA THR A 29 -13.59 11.12 -8.73
C THR A 29 -12.34 10.69 -7.97
N LEU A 30 -11.32 10.21 -8.68
CA LEU A 30 -10.06 9.78 -8.06
C LEU A 30 -9.20 10.96 -7.62
N ILE A 31 -9.22 12.06 -8.36
CA ILE A 31 -8.45 13.25 -8.01
C ILE A 31 -9.05 13.93 -6.77
N ASP A 32 -10.38 14.04 -6.68
CA ASP A 32 -11.05 14.54 -5.47
C ASP A 32 -10.65 13.73 -4.25
N LEU A 33 -10.70 12.41 -4.37
CA LEU A 33 -10.29 11.52 -3.28
C LEU A 33 -8.81 11.70 -2.90
N LEU A 34 -7.91 11.92 -3.87
CA LEU A 34 -6.52 12.23 -3.57
C LEU A 34 -6.42 13.54 -2.78
N PHE A 35 -7.07 14.61 -3.23
CA PHE A 35 -7.02 15.93 -2.60
C PHE A 35 -7.63 15.97 -1.20
N GLU A 36 -8.68 15.18 -0.93
CA GLU A 36 -9.25 14.98 0.40
C GLU A 36 -8.23 14.41 1.42
N ASN A 37 -7.19 13.74 0.92
CA ASN A 37 -6.17 13.08 1.73
C ASN A 37 -4.79 13.74 1.64
N LEU A 38 -4.67 14.90 0.98
CA LEU A 38 -3.44 15.70 0.99
C LEU A 38 -3.39 16.62 2.23
N PRO A 39 -2.19 16.86 2.80
CA PRO A 39 -0.92 16.22 2.47
C PRO A 39 -0.78 14.82 3.11
N TYR A 40 0.05 13.96 2.52
CA TYR A 40 0.43 12.69 3.13
C TYR A 40 1.90 12.33 2.89
N ARG A 41 2.40 11.35 3.64
CA ARG A 41 3.68 10.69 3.44
C ARG A 41 3.49 9.21 3.13
N SER A 42 4.49 8.55 2.55
CA SER A 42 4.48 7.10 2.30
C SER A 42 5.90 6.54 2.13
N LEU A 43 6.03 5.22 2.12
CA LEU A 43 7.24 4.54 1.67
C LEU A 43 7.23 4.47 0.14
N GLN A 44 8.25 5.03 -0.52
CA GLN A 44 8.38 4.96 -1.97
C GLN A 44 8.92 3.61 -2.40
N ASN A 45 8.21 2.93 -3.32
CA ASN A 45 8.68 1.73 -3.98
C ASN A 45 8.98 1.95 -5.48
N HIS A 46 9.72 1.01 -6.04
CA HIS A 46 9.90 0.85 -7.48
C HIS A 46 9.19 -0.43 -7.93
N ALA A 47 8.60 -0.43 -9.13
CA ALA A 47 8.10 -1.66 -9.73
C ALA A 47 9.24 -2.61 -10.08
N LEU A 48 9.14 -3.84 -9.60
CA LEU A 48 10.13 -4.89 -9.83
C LEU A 48 9.83 -5.73 -11.08
N VAL A 49 8.65 -5.53 -11.66
CA VAL A 49 8.13 -6.30 -12.79
C VAL A 49 7.66 -5.38 -13.91
N SER A 50 6.92 -4.32 -13.59
CA SER A 50 6.24 -3.49 -14.60
C SER A 50 7.17 -2.63 -15.46
N GLY A 51 8.41 -2.40 -15.04
CA GLY A 51 9.38 -1.51 -15.70
C GLY A 51 9.68 -0.25 -14.90
N ASP A 52 9.96 0.85 -15.60
CA ASP A 52 10.32 2.16 -15.04
C ASP A 52 9.09 2.87 -14.45
N HIS A 53 8.63 2.34 -13.31
CA HIS A 53 7.42 2.76 -12.62
C HIS A 53 7.70 2.97 -11.14
N LEU A 54 7.35 4.15 -10.64
CA LEU A 54 7.32 4.45 -9.21
C LEU A 54 5.89 4.26 -8.69
N TYR A 55 5.73 3.70 -7.51
CA TYR A 55 4.45 3.73 -6.79
C TYR A 55 4.64 3.72 -5.28
N HIS A 56 3.65 4.23 -4.58
CA HIS A 56 3.58 4.19 -3.12
C HIS A 56 2.13 4.12 -2.67
N LEU A 57 1.92 3.70 -1.43
CA LEU A 57 0.58 3.64 -0.84
C LEU A 57 0.06 5.04 -0.54
N VAL A 58 -1.12 5.36 -1.06
CA VAL A 58 -1.93 6.49 -0.64
C VAL A 58 -2.75 6.05 0.58
N PRO A 59 -2.74 6.80 1.70
CA PRO A 59 -3.40 6.37 2.93
C PRO A 59 -4.92 6.60 2.90
N ALA A 60 -5.59 6.14 1.84
CA ALA A 60 -7.03 6.24 1.62
C ALA A 60 -7.64 4.86 1.30
N GLU A 61 -8.47 4.33 2.20
CA GLU A 61 -9.26 3.11 2.06
C GLU A 61 -10.20 3.21 0.87
N LYS A 62 -10.85 4.37 0.68
CA LYS A 62 -11.81 4.59 -0.41
C LYS A 62 -11.22 4.31 -1.80
N LEU A 63 -9.90 4.40 -1.99
CA LEU A 63 -9.28 4.07 -3.29
C LEU A 63 -9.51 2.60 -3.67
N ILE A 64 -9.65 1.70 -2.69
CA ILE A 64 -9.87 0.26 -2.90
C ILE A 64 -11.10 0.01 -3.78
N TYR A 65 -12.14 0.83 -3.60
CA TYR A 65 -13.47 0.62 -4.20
C TYR A 65 -14.01 1.83 -4.96
N ALA A 66 -13.23 2.92 -5.09
CA ALA A 66 -13.55 4.00 -6.01
C ALA A 66 -13.38 3.50 -7.45
N GLU A 67 -14.45 3.57 -8.24
CA GLU A 67 -14.38 3.25 -9.66
C GLU A 67 -13.85 4.49 -10.42
N PRO A 68 -12.84 4.33 -11.29
CA PRO A 68 -12.38 5.43 -12.13
C PRO A 68 -13.41 5.80 -13.18
N ASP A 69 -13.47 7.10 -13.47
CA ASP A 69 -14.27 7.64 -14.57
C ASP A 69 -13.72 7.18 -15.94
N TYR A 70 -12.40 6.97 -16.03
CA TYR A 70 -11.71 6.53 -17.24
C TYR A 70 -10.50 5.65 -16.95
N LYS A 71 -10.34 4.57 -17.73
CA LYS A 71 -9.11 3.77 -17.81
C LYS A 71 -8.57 3.76 -19.24
N VAL A 72 -7.26 3.92 -19.38
CA VAL A 72 -6.57 3.54 -20.61
C VAL A 72 -6.49 2.01 -20.68
N PRO A 73 -6.64 1.40 -21.87
CA PRO A 73 -6.58 -0.06 -22.01
C PRO A 73 -5.17 -0.62 -21.77
N ASP A 74 -4.13 0.18 -22.03
CA ASP A 74 -2.74 -0.23 -21.95
C ASP A 74 -1.90 0.92 -21.37
N ARG A 75 -1.32 0.73 -20.19
CA ARG A 75 -0.48 1.75 -19.55
C ARG A 75 0.91 1.90 -20.18
N THR A 76 1.34 0.96 -21.01
CA THR A 76 2.64 1.05 -21.70
C THR A 76 2.65 2.14 -22.76
N THR A 77 1.48 2.49 -23.30
CA THR A 77 1.32 3.50 -24.36
C THR A 77 1.22 4.93 -23.83
N GLU A 78 0.92 5.11 -22.55
CA GLU A 78 0.87 6.44 -21.92
C GLU A 78 2.24 7.12 -21.92
N PRO A 79 2.33 8.45 -21.99
CA PRO A 79 3.63 9.14 -21.95
C PRO A 79 4.33 8.98 -20.59
N ASP A 80 5.66 9.12 -20.59
CA ASP A 80 6.41 9.29 -19.34
C ASP A 80 5.88 10.52 -18.59
N GLY A 81 5.88 10.44 -17.26
CA GLY A 81 5.32 11.46 -16.38
C GLY A 81 3.85 11.25 -16.07
N THR A 82 3.13 10.34 -16.73
CA THR A 82 1.73 10.06 -16.37
C THR A 82 1.62 9.56 -14.93
N VAL A 83 0.75 10.23 -14.16
CA VAL A 83 0.36 9.88 -12.80
C VAL A 83 -0.91 9.06 -12.85
N PHE A 84 -0.94 7.93 -12.16
CA PHE A 84 -2.07 7.02 -12.07
C PHE A 84 -2.53 6.86 -10.62
N LEU A 85 -3.83 6.62 -10.44
CA LEU A 85 -4.38 6.11 -9.19
C LEU A 85 -4.97 4.72 -9.43
N SER A 86 -4.94 3.84 -8.41
CA SER A 86 -5.45 2.47 -8.55
C SER A 86 -6.11 1.93 -7.29
N GLY A 87 -6.97 0.93 -7.48
CA GLY A 87 -7.61 0.17 -6.39
C GLY A 87 -6.65 -0.64 -5.51
N LEU A 88 -5.37 -0.70 -5.87
CA LEU A 88 -4.30 -1.20 -4.99
C LEU A 88 -3.84 -0.13 -3.99
N GLN A 89 -4.57 0.98 -3.87
CA GLN A 89 -4.24 2.15 -3.07
C GLN A 89 -2.93 2.83 -3.49
N HIS A 90 -2.58 2.77 -4.77
CA HIS A 90 -1.34 3.38 -5.25
C HIS A 90 -1.57 4.71 -5.95
N LEU A 91 -0.67 5.67 -5.70
CA LEU A 91 -0.30 6.70 -6.65
C LEU A 91 0.95 6.20 -7.36
N ALA A 92 0.87 6.06 -8.69
CA ALA A 92 1.96 5.56 -9.51
C ALA A 92 2.38 6.58 -10.56
N VAL A 93 3.68 6.68 -10.87
CA VAL A 93 4.22 7.59 -11.87
C VAL A 93 5.12 6.81 -12.82
N LYS A 94 4.75 6.78 -14.10
CA LYS A 94 5.61 6.23 -15.16
C LYS A 94 6.77 7.19 -15.40
N TYR A 95 8.01 6.72 -15.43
CA TYR A 95 9.18 7.57 -15.74
C TYR A 95 10.06 7.05 -16.89
N GLY A 96 9.68 5.92 -17.48
CA GLY A 96 10.31 5.30 -18.63
C GLY A 96 9.48 4.10 -19.15
N PRO A 97 10.09 3.19 -19.93
CA PRO A 97 9.39 2.06 -20.52
C PRO A 97 8.72 1.14 -19.50
N LEU A 98 7.51 0.69 -19.83
CA LEU A 98 6.76 -0.33 -19.09
C LEU A 98 6.56 -1.58 -19.94
N THR A 99 6.46 -2.74 -19.30
CA THR A 99 6.09 -4.02 -19.92
C THR A 99 4.72 -4.52 -19.49
N GLU A 100 4.21 -4.05 -18.35
CA GLU A 100 2.87 -4.38 -17.86
C GLU A 100 1.83 -3.58 -18.66
N TYR A 101 1.11 -4.25 -19.58
CA TYR A 101 0.06 -3.65 -20.42
C TYR A 101 -1.32 -3.57 -19.75
N LEU A 102 -1.40 -3.81 -18.44
CA LEU A 102 -2.70 -3.79 -17.75
C LEU A 102 -3.33 -2.40 -17.79
N PRO A 103 -4.67 -2.31 -17.91
CA PRO A 103 -5.39 -1.05 -17.85
C PRO A 103 -5.04 -0.23 -16.60
N ALA A 104 -5.05 1.09 -16.71
CA ALA A 104 -4.76 2.01 -15.61
C ALA A 104 -5.62 3.26 -15.70
N ALA A 105 -5.86 3.93 -14.56
CA ALA A 105 -6.62 5.18 -14.51
C ALA A 105 -5.66 6.37 -14.40
N PRO A 106 -5.38 7.09 -15.50
CA PRO A 106 -4.47 8.20 -15.47
C PRO A 106 -5.17 9.45 -14.91
N CYS A 107 -4.52 10.12 -13.97
CA CYS A 107 -5.07 11.24 -13.21
C CYS A 107 -4.29 12.55 -13.44
N GLY A 108 -3.11 12.52 -14.04
CA GLY A 108 -2.30 13.70 -14.23
C GLY A 108 -0.99 13.42 -14.96
N ASN A 109 -0.16 14.45 -15.09
CA ASN A 109 1.17 14.36 -15.69
C ASN A 109 2.18 15.22 -14.92
N ILE A 110 3.39 14.73 -14.73
CA ILE A 110 4.52 15.55 -14.28
C ILE A 110 4.76 16.67 -15.30
N VAL A 111 4.99 17.89 -14.82
CA VAL A 111 5.25 19.04 -15.68
C VAL A 111 6.55 18.83 -16.48
N PRO A 112 6.64 19.32 -17.74
CA PRO A 112 7.80 19.07 -18.60
C PRO A 112 9.15 19.42 -17.96
N ASP A 113 9.23 20.54 -17.23
CA ASP A 113 10.45 21.04 -16.59
C ASP A 113 10.98 20.10 -15.48
N ASP A 114 10.13 19.23 -14.93
CA ASP A 114 10.47 18.31 -13.85
C ASP A 114 10.76 16.88 -14.34
N MET A 115 10.69 16.61 -15.66
CA MET A 115 10.85 15.26 -16.20
C MET A 115 12.23 14.65 -15.93
N GLU A 116 13.32 15.42 -16.00
CA GLU A 116 14.65 14.87 -15.68
C GLU A 116 14.82 14.62 -14.18
N LYS A 117 14.18 15.45 -13.34
CA LYS A 117 14.12 15.21 -11.89
C LYS A 117 13.38 13.92 -11.59
N LEU A 118 12.25 13.67 -12.26
CA LEU A 118 11.49 12.42 -12.14
C LEU A 118 12.35 11.21 -12.51
N ARG A 119 13.06 11.23 -13.65
CA ARG A 119 13.93 10.12 -14.04
C ARG A 119 15.07 9.91 -13.06
N THR A 120 15.64 10.99 -12.52
CA THR A 120 16.67 10.92 -11.48
C THR A 120 16.13 10.30 -10.20
N ALA A 121 14.90 10.67 -9.78
CA ALA A 121 14.22 10.04 -8.66
C ALA A 121 13.96 8.55 -8.94
N GLY A 122 13.48 8.19 -10.13
CA GLY A 122 13.27 6.82 -10.59
C GLY A 122 14.48 5.93 -10.38
N ARG A 123 15.63 6.35 -10.94
CA ARG A 123 16.92 5.66 -10.78
C ARG A 123 17.38 5.60 -9.32
N GLY A 124 17.18 6.67 -8.55
CA GLY A 124 17.53 6.72 -7.12
C GLY A 124 16.73 5.73 -6.28
N VAL A 125 15.41 5.62 -6.53
CA VAL A 125 14.53 4.66 -5.87
C VAL A 125 14.86 3.23 -6.32
N TRP A 126 15.15 2.99 -7.61
CA TRP A 126 15.61 1.68 -8.07
C TRP A 126 16.87 1.23 -7.33
N LYS A 127 17.88 2.11 -7.24
CA LYS A 127 19.10 1.84 -6.48
C LYS A 127 18.81 1.53 -5.01
N ALA A 128 17.87 2.24 -4.41
CA ALA A 128 17.44 1.99 -3.03
C ALA A 128 16.80 0.60 -2.87
N CYS A 129 15.82 0.24 -3.71
CA CYS A 129 15.15 -1.05 -3.64
C CYS A 129 16.05 -2.22 -4.06
N ASN A 130 16.95 -2.04 -5.02
CA ASN A 130 17.78 -3.13 -5.55
C ASN A 130 19.06 -3.35 -4.73
N GLU A 131 19.75 -2.27 -4.34
CA GLU A 131 21.11 -2.34 -3.79
C GLU A 131 21.19 -1.85 -2.34
N THR A 132 20.93 -0.56 -2.09
CA THR A 132 21.37 0.10 -0.84
C THR A 132 20.43 -0.14 0.33
N LYS A 133 19.17 -0.48 0.04
CA LYS A 133 18.06 -0.60 1.00
C LYS A 133 17.81 0.70 1.80
N GLN A 134 18.35 1.84 1.35
CA GLN A 134 18.05 3.14 1.95
C GLN A 134 16.54 3.39 1.87
N VAL A 135 15.91 3.62 3.00
CA VAL A 135 14.48 3.96 3.05
C VAL A 135 14.26 5.32 2.36
N ILE A 136 13.39 5.33 1.35
CA ILE A 136 13.00 6.56 0.64
C ILE A 136 11.56 6.89 1.03
N GLU A 137 11.40 7.98 1.77
CA GLU A 137 10.09 8.55 2.04
C GLU A 137 9.65 9.40 0.84
N VAL A 138 8.36 9.36 0.55
CA VAL A 138 7.71 10.29 -0.37
C VAL A 138 6.70 11.13 0.39
N ILE A 139 6.68 12.43 0.12
CA ILE A 139 5.73 13.39 0.68
C ILE A 139 4.97 14.03 -0.47
N VAL A 140 3.64 14.00 -0.40
CA VAL A 140 2.75 14.53 -1.44
C VAL A 140 1.84 15.59 -0.82
N TRP A 141 1.70 16.75 -1.47
CA TRP A 141 0.83 17.83 -1.01
C TRP A 141 0.25 18.64 -2.17
N ASN A 142 -0.82 19.40 -1.90
CA ASN A 142 -1.38 20.35 -2.85
C ASN A 142 -0.33 21.43 -3.15
N ALA A 143 0.01 21.63 -4.43
CA ALA A 143 1.08 22.54 -4.84
C ALA A 143 0.78 24.03 -4.57
N ASP A 144 -0.50 24.38 -4.39
CA ASP A 144 -0.91 25.75 -4.01
C ASP A 144 -0.78 25.99 -2.49
N GLN A 145 -0.40 24.97 -1.72
CA GLN A 145 -0.08 25.06 -0.30
C GLN A 145 1.43 24.99 -0.05
N PRO A 146 1.94 25.62 1.03
CA PRO A 146 3.34 25.52 1.39
C PRO A 146 3.72 24.05 1.68
N LYS A 147 4.98 23.70 1.40
CA LYS A 147 5.53 22.39 1.73
C LYS A 147 5.25 22.07 3.22
N PRO A 148 4.65 20.90 3.54
CA PRO A 148 4.41 20.49 4.91
C PRO A 148 5.71 20.52 5.73
N LYS A 149 5.62 20.99 6.97
CA LYS A 149 6.73 21.01 7.93
C LYS A 149 6.52 19.93 8.98
N GLY A 150 7.60 19.25 9.35
CA GLY A 150 7.56 18.20 10.36
C GLY A 150 6.92 16.90 9.85
N ARG A 151 6.57 16.02 10.80
CA ARG A 151 5.98 14.71 10.52
C ARG A 151 4.49 14.85 10.19
N ILE A 152 4.07 14.27 9.07
CA ILE A 152 2.65 14.17 8.69
C ILE A 152 2.08 12.88 9.31
N PRO A 153 1.10 12.97 10.22
CA PRO A 153 0.49 11.79 10.82
C PRO A 153 -0.42 11.08 9.82
N LEU A 154 -0.50 9.75 9.89
CA LEU A 154 -1.55 9.01 9.22
C LEU A 154 -2.92 9.36 9.80
N LYS A 155 -3.91 9.49 8.91
CA LYS A 155 -5.31 9.56 9.28
C LYS A 155 -5.85 8.16 9.55
N LEU A 156 -6.50 8.00 10.71
CA LEU A 156 -7.34 6.84 11.00
C LEU A 156 -8.70 7.06 10.33
N GLU A 157 -9.07 6.17 9.41
CA GLU A 157 -10.26 6.34 8.55
C GLU A 157 -11.53 5.79 9.19
N ARG A 158 -11.41 4.67 9.90
CA ARG A 158 -12.47 4.04 10.68
C ARG A 158 -11.97 3.81 12.10
N VAL A 159 -12.81 4.13 13.07
CA VAL A 159 -12.51 3.92 14.50
C VAL A 159 -13.29 2.76 15.10
N GLY A 160 -14.45 2.41 14.52
CA GLY A 160 -15.42 1.50 15.14
C GLY A 160 -16.31 2.21 16.16
N VAL A 161 -17.33 1.50 16.63
CA VAL A 161 -18.33 1.99 17.59
C VAL A 161 -18.03 1.50 19.00
N SER A 162 -17.69 0.22 19.16
CA SER A 162 -17.46 -0.38 20.48
C SER A 162 -16.09 0.04 21.06
N PRO A 163 -15.98 0.38 22.36
CA PRO A 163 -14.72 0.83 22.96
C PRO A 163 -13.56 -0.16 22.78
N GLU A 164 -13.81 -1.45 22.97
CA GLU A 164 -12.80 -2.50 22.80
C GLU A 164 -12.33 -2.66 21.33
N VAL A 165 -13.19 -2.34 20.36
CA VAL A 165 -12.84 -2.30 18.95
C VAL A 165 -12.01 -1.06 18.65
N GLN A 166 -12.40 0.10 19.19
CA GLN A 166 -11.64 1.33 19.08
C GLN A 166 -10.21 1.17 19.62
N ASP A 167 -10.05 0.49 20.76
CA ASP A 167 -8.73 0.22 21.35
C ASP A 167 -7.86 -0.67 20.43
N LEU A 168 -8.44 -1.74 19.88
CA LEU A 168 -7.73 -2.64 18.95
C LEU A 168 -7.35 -1.92 17.65
N VAL A 169 -8.28 -1.18 17.06
CA VAL A 169 -8.06 -0.38 15.86
C VAL A 169 -6.98 0.68 16.08
N ALA A 170 -7.01 1.36 17.24
CA ALA A 170 -5.99 2.33 17.61
C ALA A 170 -4.60 1.69 17.78
N ALA A 171 -4.53 0.49 18.38
CA ALA A 171 -3.26 -0.25 18.51
C ALA A 171 -2.67 -0.62 17.15
N ILE A 172 -3.48 -1.14 16.22
CA ILE A 172 -3.06 -1.47 14.84
C ILE A 172 -2.63 -0.21 14.10
N HIS A 173 -3.38 0.88 14.25
CA HIS A 173 -3.04 2.17 13.66
C HIS A 173 -1.71 2.71 14.20
N GLN A 174 -1.45 2.62 15.50
CA GLN A 174 -0.21 3.08 16.10
C GLN A 174 1.01 2.30 15.59
N GLU A 175 0.89 0.97 15.47
CA GLU A 175 1.95 0.14 14.89
C GLU A 175 2.19 0.47 13.41
N THR A 176 1.10 0.71 12.66
CA THR A 176 1.17 1.16 11.26
C THR A 176 1.89 2.50 11.15
N GLU A 177 1.49 3.50 11.94
CA GLU A 177 2.07 4.84 11.97
C GLU A 177 3.56 4.83 12.34
N ALA A 178 3.96 3.94 13.26
CA ALA A 178 5.34 3.79 13.73
C ALA A 178 6.32 3.42 12.60
N SER A 179 5.87 2.68 11.58
CA SER A 179 6.72 2.23 10.47
C SER A 179 6.21 2.59 9.07
N TRP A 180 5.23 3.49 8.94
CA TRP A 180 4.57 3.79 7.67
C TRP A 180 5.48 4.23 6.50
N SER A 181 6.50 5.05 6.77
CA SER A 181 7.51 5.45 5.78
C SER A 181 8.85 4.75 6.04
N GLY A 182 8.87 3.70 6.86
CA GLY A 182 10.06 2.99 7.32
C GLY A 182 9.90 1.48 7.18
N ILE A 183 10.75 0.71 7.88
CA ILE A 183 10.70 -0.75 7.92
C ILE A 183 10.33 -1.20 9.33
N SER A 184 9.36 -2.10 9.44
CA SER A 184 8.98 -2.70 10.71
C SER A 184 10.10 -3.56 11.29
N LYS A 185 10.08 -3.73 12.61
CA LYS A 185 11.04 -4.59 13.31
C LYS A 185 10.93 -6.05 12.84
N ASP A 186 9.70 -6.54 12.65
CA ASP A 186 9.44 -7.91 12.21
C ASP A 186 10.08 -8.19 10.85
N LEU A 187 9.88 -7.32 9.86
CA LEU A 187 10.50 -7.51 8.54
C LEU A 187 12.01 -7.34 8.57
N THR A 188 12.52 -6.42 9.40
CA THR A 188 13.98 -6.28 9.62
C THR A 188 14.58 -7.59 10.12
N ASN A 189 13.97 -8.21 11.14
CA ASN A 189 14.45 -9.46 11.71
C ASN A 189 14.40 -10.60 10.70
N VAL A 190 13.31 -10.76 9.96
CA VAL A 190 13.16 -11.82 8.95
C VAL A 190 14.23 -11.70 7.87
N HIS A 191 14.48 -10.49 7.35
CA HIS A 191 15.46 -10.27 6.29
C HIS A 191 16.92 -10.34 6.76
N GLN A 192 17.15 -10.36 8.07
CA GLN A 192 18.46 -10.58 8.69
C GLN A 192 18.67 -12.03 9.19
N GLY A 193 17.70 -12.93 8.95
CA GLY A 193 17.77 -14.31 9.44
C GLY A 193 17.60 -14.43 10.96
N LEU A 194 16.99 -13.43 11.60
CA LEU A 194 16.78 -13.34 13.05
C LEU A 194 15.36 -13.75 13.47
N SER A 195 14.65 -14.52 12.64
CA SER A 195 13.33 -15.03 12.99
C SER A 195 13.40 -16.00 14.18
N PRO A 196 12.64 -15.80 15.27
CA PRO A 196 12.71 -16.64 16.47
C PRO A 196 12.40 -18.12 16.22
N SER A 197 11.55 -18.42 15.23
CA SER A 197 11.16 -19.80 14.89
C SER A 197 12.23 -20.56 14.11
N GLN A 198 13.28 -19.86 13.66
CA GLN A 198 14.28 -20.40 12.73
C GLN A 198 13.65 -21.00 11.46
N ALA A 199 12.50 -20.47 11.03
CA ALA A 199 11.83 -20.89 9.80
C ALA A 199 12.82 -20.83 8.64
N GLY A 200 13.01 -21.97 7.96
CA GLY A 200 13.99 -22.11 6.89
C GLY A 200 14.57 -23.52 6.80
N SER A 201 14.41 -24.17 5.65
CA SER A 201 14.96 -25.51 5.43
C SER A 201 16.47 -25.48 5.30
N LYS A 202 17.15 -26.49 5.88
CA LYS A 202 18.60 -26.70 5.76
C LYS A 202 19.46 -25.50 6.21
N GLY A 203 19.00 -24.77 7.23
CA GLY A 203 19.74 -23.66 7.82
C GLY A 203 19.77 -22.38 6.98
N SER A 204 18.85 -22.23 6.02
CA SER A 204 18.72 -21.02 5.18
C SER A 204 17.36 -20.36 5.34
N TYR A 205 17.36 -19.04 5.53
CA TYR A 205 16.14 -18.22 5.63
C TYR A 205 15.72 -17.59 4.29
N PHE A 206 16.41 -17.90 3.18
CA PHE A 206 16.08 -17.34 1.86
C PHE A 206 14.69 -17.73 1.39
N ALA A 207 14.33 -19.02 1.53
CA ALA A 207 12.97 -19.48 1.22
C ALA A 207 11.93 -18.76 2.10
N THR A 208 12.23 -18.53 3.38
CA THR A 208 11.38 -17.80 4.31
C THR A 208 11.09 -16.39 3.81
N MET A 209 12.09 -15.67 3.28
CA MET A 209 11.88 -14.35 2.66
C MET A 209 10.99 -14.43 1.41
N ILE A 210 11.16 -15.45 0.57
CA ILE A 210 10.31 -15.65 -0.63
C ILE A 210 8.85 -15.81 -0.23
N PHE A 211 8.58 -16.70 0.72
CA PHE A 211 7.24 -16.98 1.20
C PHE A 211 6.62 -15.76 1.91
N MET A 212 7.40 -15.04 2.72
CA MET A 212 6.98 -13.78 3.33
C MET A 212 6.56 -12.72 2.29
N ASN A 213 7.35 -12.54 1.23
CA ASN A 213 7.01 -11.62 0.14
C ASN A 213 5.76 -12.09 -0.64
N GLY A 214 5.66 -13.41 -0.86
CA GLY A 214 4.59 -14.04 -1.64
C GLY A 214 3.23 -14.10 -0.94
N GLU A 215 3.19 -14.26 0.38
CA GLU A 215 1.96 -14.42 1.17
C GLU A 215 1.39 -13.08 1.67
N ILE A 216 2.24 -12.18 2.16
CA ILE A 216 1.80 -10.88 2.71
C ILE A 216 1.12 -10.03 1.63
N ARG A 217 1.64 -10.05 0.40
CA ARG A 217 1.12 -9.25 -0.70
C ARG A 217 -0.37 -9.59 -1.00
N PRO A 218 -0.75 -10.82 -1.38
CA PRO A 218 -2.15 -11.16 -1.64
C PRO A 218 -3.04 -11.12 -0.39
N LEU A 219 -2.51 -11.36 0.82
CA LEU A 219 -3.28 -11.15 2.04
C LEU A 219 -3.79 -9.71 2.14
N GLY A 220 -2.94 -8.72 1.87
CA GLY A 220 -3.33 -7.31 1.83
C GLY A 220 -4.28 -6.98 0.68
N TYR A 221 -3.76 -7.00 -0.56
CA TYR A 221 -4.51 -6.41 -1.69
C TYR A 221 -5.64 -7.29 -2.22
N ASN A 222 -5.57 -8.61 -2.05
CA ASN A 222 -6.53 -9.55 -2.64
C ASN A 222 -7.54 -10.10 -1.63
N ILE A 223 -7.14 -10.28 -0.38
CA ILE A 223 -8.05 -10.83 0.65
C ILE A 223 -8.69 -9.68 1.42
N LEU A 224 -7.90 -8.94 2.20
CA LEU A 224 -8.42 -7.92 3.12
C LEU A 224 -9.06 -6.75 2.37
N ASN A 225 -8.40 -6.23 1.33
CA ASN A 225 -8.97 -5.15 0.53
C ASN A 225 -10.25 -5.58 -0.21
N ASN A 226 -10.36 -6.82 -0.69
CA ASN A 226 -11.58 -7.25 -1.36
C ASN A 226 -12.75 -7.48 -0.40
N ILE A 227 -12.51 -7.83 0.88
CA ILE A 227 -13.56 -7.84 1.89
C ILE A 227 -14.15 -6.42 2.04
N LEU A 228 -13.29 -5.40 2.13
CA LEU A 228 -13.72 -3.99 2.18
C LEU A 228 -14.42 -3.57 0.89
N LYS A 229 -13.91 -3.97 -0.28
CA LYS A 229 -14.54 -3.68 -1.57
C LYS A 229 -15.93 -4.30 -1.66
N ILE A 230 -16.08 -5.56 -1.28
CA ILE A 230 -17.37 -6.26 -1.26
C ILE A 230 -18.33 -5.53 -0.31
N ALA A 231 -17.89 -5.19 0.90
CA ALA A 231 -18.71 -4.47 1.87
C ALA A 231 -19.23 -3.12 1.35
N ALA A 232 -18.41 -2.40 0.56
CA ALA A 232 -18.75 -1.09 0.01
C ALA A 232 -19.59 -1.14 -1.28
N THR A 233 -19.40 -2.17 -2.11
CA THR A 233 -19.99 -2.23 -3.47
C THR A 233 -21.12 -3.25 -3.62
N HIS A 234 -21.24 -4.18 -2.68
CA HIS A 234 -22.25 -5.23 -2.67
C HIS A 234 -23.01 -5.20 -1.32
N PRO A 235 -23.95 -4.25 -1.13
CA PRO A 235 -24.62 -4.02 0.16
C PRO A 235 -25.46 -5.21 0.66
N ASN A 236 -25.72 -6.20 -0.21
CA ASN A 236 -26.40 -7.45 0.14
C ASN A 236 -25.53 -8.39 0.99
N PHE A 237 -24.22 -8.16 1.10
CA PHE A 237 -23.35 -8.92 2.00
C PHE A 237 -23.54 -8.46 3.44
N ASP A 238 -24.21 -9.28 4.24
CA ASP A 238 -24.47 -9.01 5.65
C ASP A 238 -23.23 -9.14 6.54
N LEU A 239 -23.40 -8.91 7.85
CA LEU A 239 -22.31 -8.97 8.82
C LEU A 239 -21.69 -10.36 8.90
N GLU A 240 -22.54 -11.39 9.03
CA GLU A 240 -22.15 -12.78 9.19
C GLU A 240 -21.36 -13.28 7.98
N GLN A 241 -21.78 -12.91 6.76
CA GLN A 241 -21.09 -13.24 5.53
C GLN A 241 -19.72 -12.56 5.43
N LEU A 242 -19.60 -11.27 5.77
CA LEU A 242 -18.31 -10.59 5.77
C LEU A 242 -17.36 -11.16 6.83
N ALA A 243 -17.88 -11.47 8.03
CA ALA A 243 -17.10 -12.11 9.09
C ALA A 243 -16.59 -13.49 8.64
N ALA A 244 -17.44 -14.29 7.98
CA ALA A 244 -17.04 -15.58 7.43
C ALA A 244 -15.93 -15.45 6.37
N LEU A 245 -16.02 -14.45 5.48
CA LEU A 245 -14.96 -14.17 4.50
C LEU A 245 -13.63 -13.87 5.19
N TYR A 246 -13.63 -13.02 6.23
CA TYR A 246 -12.42 -12.73 7.00
C TYR A 246 -11.85 -13.99 7.65
N THR A 247 -12.67 -14.69 8.44
CA THR A 247 -12.22 -15.87 9.21
C THR A 247 -11.64 -16.95 8.31
N VAL A 248 -12.27 -17.23 7.16
CA VAL A 248 -11.81 -18.29 6.25
C VAL A 248 -10.58 -17.86 5.46
N LEU A 249 -10.58 -16.65 4.90
CA LEU A 249 -9.54 -16.25 3.93
C LEU A 249 -8.28 -15.70 4.61
N ALA A 250 -8.41 -15.05 5.77
CA ALA A 250 -7.26 -14.41 6.41
C ALA A 250 -6.47 -15.34 7.34
N SER A 251 -7.06 -16.41 7.86
CA SER A 251 -6.46 -17.26 8.91
C SER A 251 -5.14 -17.91 8.48
N VAL A 252 -5.17 -18.82 7.50
CA VAL A 252 -3.97 -19.60 7.13
C VAL A 252 -2.79 -18.71 6.70
N PRO A 253 -2.96 -17.69 5.84
CA PRO A 253 -1.85 -16.80 5.50
C PRO A 253 -1.30 -16.05 6.73
N SER A 254 -2.17 -15.58 7.64
CA SER A 254 -1.76 -14.83 8.84
C SER A 254 -1.00 -15.70 9.84
N GLU A 255 -1.46 -16.93 10.06
CA GLU A 255 -0.79 -17.93 10.91
C GLU A 255 0.59 -18.28 10.36
N PHE A 256 0.66 -18.58 9.07
CA PHE A 256 1.90 -18.98 8.43
C PHE A 256 2.94 -17.85 8.45
N VAL A 257 2.56 -16.61 8.10
CA VAL A 257 3.51 -15.48 8.18
C VAL A 257 3.86 -15.11 9.63
N GLY A 258 2.96 -15.35 10.58
CA GLY A 258 3.24 -15.27 12.01
C GLY A 258 4.36 -16.22 12.43
N TYR A 259 4.24 -17.49 12.04
CA TYR A 259 5.28 -18.50 12.25
C TYR A 259 6.62 -18.11 11.61
N THR A 260 6.61 -17.56 10.40
CA THR A 260 7.86 -17.20 9.70
C THR A 260 8.52 -15.93 10.25
N GLY A 261 7.78 -15.04 10.92
CA GLY A 261 8.34 -13.95 11.72
C GLY A 261 7.54 -12.64 11.76
N ALA A 262 6.42 -12.52 11.05
CA ALA A 262 5.49 -11.38 11.13
C ALA A 262 4.59 -11.47 12.38
N LYS A 263 5.21 -11.43 13.55
CA LYS A 263 4.55 -11.67 14.83
C LYS A 263 3.39 -10.70 15.09
N TYR A 264 3.57 -9.40 14.84
CA TYR A 264 2.51 -8.44 15.09
C TYR A 264 1.30 -8.65 14.16
N LEU A 265 1.55 -8.98 12.88
CA LEU A 265 0.48 -9.33 11.92
C LEU A 265 -0.38 -10.45 12.49
N PHE A 266 0.24 -11.53 12.95
CA PHE A 266 -0.46 -12.67 13.53
C PHE A 266 -1.22 -12.30 14.81
N LEU A 267 -0.61 -11.55 15.73
CA LEU A 267 -1.29 -11.11 16.95
C LEU A 267 -2.49 -10.20 16.67
N ALA A 268 -2.40 -9.31 15.68
CA ALA A 268 -3.52 -8.49 15.25
C ALA A 268 -4.64 -9.36 14.65
N HIS A 269 -4.29 -10.35 13.83
CA HIS A 269 -5.26 -11.31 13.30
C HIS A 269 -5.97 -12.10 14.42
N GLU A 270 -5.24 -12.68 15.38
CA GLU A 270 -5.85 -13.40 16.51
C GLU A 270 -6.78 -12.50 17.33
N ALA A 271 -6.38 -11.26 17.58
CA ALA A 271 -7.20 -10.29 18.32
C ALA A 271 -8.49 -9.96 17.57
N ILE A 272 -8.44 -9.79 16.24
CA ILE A 272 -9.62 -9.53 15.41
C ILE A 272 -10.54 -10.76 15.40
N SER A 273 -10.01 -11.96 15.13
CA SER A 273 -10.79 -13.20 15.14
C SER A 273 -11.51 -13.42 16.48
N ALA A 274 -10.80 -13.22 17.59
CA ALA A 274 -11.40 -13.30 18.92
C ALA A 274 -12.48 -12.23 19.15
N MET A 275 -12.28 -10.99 18.66
CA MET A 275 -13.26 -9.91 18.76
C MET A 275 -14.53 -10.21 17.96
N ILE A 276 -14.37 -10.81 16.77
CA ILE A 276 -15.48 -11.20 15.91
C ILE A 276 -16.41 -12.17 16.64
N GLU A 277 -15.84 -13.22 17.25
CA GLU A 277 -16.61 -14.26 17.94
C GLU A 277 -17.23 -13.78 19.25
N ARG A 278 -16.45 -13.06 20.08
CA ARG A 278 -16.87 -12.72 21.45
C ARG A 278 -17.81 -11.53 21.53
N SER A 279 -17.76 -10.63 20.55
CA SER A 279 -18.45 -9.33 20.62
C SER A 279 -19.23 -9.01 19.35
N VAL A 280 -18.59 -9.04 18.17
CA VAL A 280 -19.21 -8.53 16.94
C VAL A 280 -20.43 -9.36 16.52
N LEU A 281 -20.29 -10.69 16.39
CA LEU A 281 -21.38 -11.55 15.93
C LEU A 281 -22.54 -11.64 16.94
N LEU A 282 -22.24 -11.44 18.22
CA LEU A 282 -23.20 -11.48 19.33
C LEU A 282 -23.90 -10.14 19.56
N ASN A 283 -23.42 -9.05 18.95
CA ASN A 283 -24.01 -7.73 19.13
C ASN A 283 -25.41 -7.66 18.50
N ARG A 284 -26.36 -7.12 19.28
CA ARG A 284 -27.77 -6.97 18.88
C ARG A 284 -27.96 -5.84 17.87
N ASN A 285 -27.11 -4.80 17.92
CA ASN A 285 -27.10 -3.76 16.89
C ASN A 285 -26.18 -4.19 15.75
N LYS A 286 -26.78 -4.72 14.68
CA LYS A 286 -26.05 -5.24 13.52
C LYS A 286 -25.37 -4.16 12.69
N GLU A 287 -25.85 -2.92 12.75
CA GLU A 287 -25.22 -1.78 12.07
C GLU A 287 -23.91 -1.41 12.77
N ASP A 288 -23.94 -1.22 14.10
CA ASP A 288 -22.74 -0.93 14.89
C ASP A 288 -21.70 -2.05 14.76
N ALA A 289 -22.15 -3.31 14.85
CA ALA A 289 -21.29 -4.48 14.71
C ALA A 289 -20.62 -4.57 13.33
N ARG A 290 -21.34 -4.15 12.28
CA ARG A 290 -20.77 -4.07 10.92
C ARG A 290 -19.67 -3.02 10.85
N GLU A 291 -19.90 -1.83 11.41
CA GLU A 291 -18.86 -0.79 11.43
C GLU A 291 -17.65 -1.19 12.27
N ASP A 292 -17.86 -1.92 13.37
CA ASP A 292 -16.78 -2.52 14.16
C ASP A 292 -15.93 -3.51 13.36
N LEU A 293 -16.58 -4.44 12.63
CA LEU A 293 -15.88 -5.38 11.75
C LEU A 293 -15.07 -4.63 10.68
N LEU A 294 -15.69 -3.68 9.99
CA LEU A 294 -15.03 -2.93 8.92
C LEU A 294 -13.88 -2.07 9.43
N ALA A 295 -13.99 -1.50 10.64
CA ALA A 295 -12.91 -0.75 11.26
C ALA A 295 -11.68 -1.63 11.54
N MET A 296 -11.89 -2.81 12.12
CA MET A 296 -10.82 -3.78 12.38
C MET A 296 -10.16 -4.27 11.08
N VAL A 297 -10.97 -4.67 10.09
CA VAL A 297 -10.46 -5.17 8.80
C VAL A 297 -9.72 -4.05 8.04
N SER A 298 -10.21 -2.81 8.07
CA SER A 298 -9.56 -1.65 7.45
C SER A 298 -8.19 -1.36 8.07
N ALA A 299 -8.11 -1.26 9.39
CA ALA A 299 -6.85 -1.03 10.09
C ALA A 299 -5.83 -2.13 9.78
N PHE A 300 -6.28 -3.39 9.81
CA PHE A 300 -5.43 -4.54 9.51
C PHE A 300 -4.99 -4.58 8.04
N ALA A 301 -5.90 -4.32 7.10
CA ALA A 301 -5.58 -4.24 5.67
C ALA A 301 -4.50 -3.19 5.40
N LYS A 302 -4.61 -2.00 6.01
CA LYS A 302 -3.62 -0.93 5.88
C LYS A 302 -2.25 -1.35 6.41
N TYR A 303 -2.21 -2.01 7.56
CA TYR A 303 -0.99 -2.57 8.13
C TYR A 303 -0.35 -3.65 7.23
N VAL A 304 -1.14 -4.60 6.73
CA VAL A 304 -0.63 -5.67 5.85
C VAL A 304 -0.14 -5.12 4.52
N ASN A 305 -0.85 -4.15 3.92
CA ASN A 305 -0.38 -3.48 2.70
C ASN A 305 0.92 -2.70 2.94
N LEU A 306 1.09 -2.06 4.10
CA LEU A 306 2.38 -1.47 4.50
C LEU A 306 3.49 -2.54 4.55
N LEU A 307 3.24 -3.69 5.17
CA LEU A 307 4.22 -4.78 5.20
C LEU A 307 4.58 -5.28 3.79
N ASN A 308 3.63 -5.30 2.85
CA ASN A 308 3.93 -5.56 1.44
C ASN A 308 4.88 -4.50 0.85
N ALA A 309 4.60 -3.21 1.04
CA ALA A 309 5.47 -2.12 0.57
C ALA A 309 6.90 -2.24 1.16
N GLN A 310 7.00 -2.60 2.43
CA GLN A 310 8.28 -2.86 3.09
C GLN A 310 8.98 -4.10 2.50
N ASN A 311 8.28 -5.23 2.32
CA ASN A 311 8.81 -6.44 1.68
C ASN A 311 9.39 -6.16 0.29
N LEU A 312 8.68 -5.37 -0.52
CA LEU A 312 9.15 -4.95 -1.84
C LEU A 312 10.46 -4.15 -1.75
N HIS A 313 10.64 -3.36 -0.70
CA HIS A 313 11.85 -2.57 -0.47
C HIS A 313 13.04 -3.40 0.02
N VAL A 314 12.83 -4.28 1.01
CA VAL A 314 13.93 -4.97 1.69
C VAL A 314 14.33 -6.31 1.07
N PHE A 315 13.48 -6.93 0.26
CA PHE A 315 13.80 -8.21 -0.38
C PHE A 315 15.07 -8.08 -1.25
N PRO A 316 15.95 -9.11 -1.29
CA PRO A 316 17.25 -9.03 -1.95
C PRO A 316 17.15 -9.14 -3.48
N TRP A 317 16.55 -8.14 -4.14
CA TRP A 317 16.39 -8.10 -5.59
C TRP A 317 17.69 -8.06 -6.40
N LYS A 318 18.83 -7.82 -5.75
CA LYS A 318 20.14 -7.86 -6.40
C LYS A 318 20.41 -9.18 -7.16
N HIS A 319 19.82 -10.30 -6.72
CA HIS A 319 19.89 -11.57 -7.44
C HIS A 319 19.36 -11.49 -8.89
N THR A 320 18.57 -10.48 -9.24
CA THR A 320 18.14 -10.24 -10.62
C THR A 320 19.30 -10.04 -11.60
N GLU A 321 20.48 -9.60 -11.13
CA GLU A 321 21.72 -9.54 -11.93
C GLU A 321 22.12 -10.90 -12.52
N GLU A 322 21.73 -12.00 -11.86
CA GLU A 322 21.99 -13.38 -12.28
C GLU A 322 20.97 -13.89 -13.31
N TYR A 323 19.88 -13.16 -13.55
CA TYR A 323 18.76 -13.58 -14.41
C TYR A 323 18.40 -12.52 -15.48
N PRO A 324 19.35 -12.07 -16.32
CA PRO A 324 19.05 -11.11 -17.37
C PRO A 324 18.12 -11.70 -18.44
N ILE A 325 17.20 -10.88 -18.96
CA ILE A 325 16.42 -11.25 -20.13
C ILE A 325 17.35 -11.27 -21.34
N SER A 326 17.47 -12.43 -21.99
CA SER A 326 18.29 -12.57 -23.19
C SER A 326 17.84 -11.60 -24.29
N GLY A 327 18.78 -10.82 -24.83
CA GLY A 327 18.52 -9.92 -25.96
C GLY A 327 18.01 -8.51 -25.61
N ARG A 328 17.93 -8.13 -24.33
CA ARG A 328 17.78 -6.73 -23.90
C ARG A 328 19.09 -6.27 -23.24
N SER A 329 19.88 -5.45 -23.94
CA SER A 329 21.07 -4.78 -23.43
C SER A 329 20.72 -3.41 -22.86
#